data_AF-A0A660M7P4-F1
#
_entry.id   AF-A0A660M7P4-F1
#
_cell.length_a   1.000
_cell.length_b   1.000
_cell.length_c   1.000
_cell.angle_alpha   90.00
_cell.angle_beta   90.00
_cell.angle_gamma   90.00
#
_symmetry.space_group_name_H-M   'P 1'
#
loop_
_entity.id
_entity.type
_entity.pdbx_description
1 polymer ?
#
loop_
_entity_poly.entity_id
_entity_poly.type
_entity_poly.pdbx_seq_one_letter_code
_entity_poly.pdbx_strand_id
1 'polypeptide(L)'
;MKKLKLNSGFTIIEVVLVLAIAGLIFLMVFLALPTLQRSQRDTQRKQVISKIAAILEESRTNNKGNYVSDYDTNNELENFIKNYLRPHESEFLDPSTGQFYTFLKCGSKVNCGTGVGQDNLEIGEIYYNSNADCEVGRFVDKPANATNFILLTRLETGGLYCFSSSN
;
A
#
# COMPACT_ATOMS: atom_id res chain seq x y z
N MET A 1 -11.48 74.10 -11.24
CA MET A 1 -12.29 72.96 -11.75
C MET A 1 -12.08 71.77 -10.82
N LYS A 2 -13.10 71.37 -10.05
CA LYS A 2 -13.01 70.20 -9.15
C LYS A 2 -13.37 68.94 -9.95
N LYS A 3 -12.43 67.99 -10.07
CA LYS A 3 -12.69 66.65 -10.63
C LYS A 3 -13.62 65.89 -9.68
N LEU A 4 -14.78 65.47 -10.17
CA LEU A 4 -15.64 64.49 -9.50
C LEU A 4 -14.98 63.11 -9.64
N LYS A 5 -14.48 62.57 -8.52
CA LYS A 5 -14.06 61.16 -8.44
C LYS A 5 -15.31 60.31 -8.25
N LEU A 6 -15.67 59.52 -9.27
CA LEU A 6 -16.65 58.45 -9.13
C LEU A 6 -15.96 57.33 -8.34
N ASN A 7 -16.30 57.19 -7.06
CA ASN A 7 -15.94 56.00 -6.30
C ASN A 7 -16.83 54.86 -6.80
N SER A 8 -16.30 54.04 -7.72
CA SER A 8 -16.95 52.82 -8.18
C SER A 8 -17.05 51.84 -7.01
N GLY A 9 -18.19 51.84 -6.33
CA GLY A 9 -18.51 50.84 -5.32
C GLY A 9 -18.74 49.49 -5.97
N PHE A 10 -18.13 48.44 -5.41
CA PHE A 10 -18.35 47.05 -5.81
C PHE A 10 -19.79 46.64 -5.48
N THR A 11 -20.53 46.09 -6.46
CA THR A 11 -21.96 45.80 -6.26
C THR A 11 -22.17 44.50 -5.49
N ILE A 12 -23.23 44.41 -4.69
CA ILE A 12 -23.56 43.19 -3.93
C ILE A 12 -23.73 41.98 -4.87
N ILE A 13 -24.31 42.21 -6.05
CA ILE A 13 -24.49 41.14 -7.05
C ILE A 13 -23.15 40.60 -7.56
N GLU A 14 -22.15 41.45 -7.72
CA GLU A 14 -20.81 41.06 -8.16
C GLU A 14 -20.11 40.23 -7.08
N VAL A 15 -20.28 40.58 -5.79
CA VAL A 15 -19.81 39.75 -4.67
C VAL A 15 -20.47 38.37 -4.70
N VAL A 16 -21.79 38.32 -4.85
CA VAL A 16 -22.56 37.06 -4.80
C VAL A 16 -22.18 36.13 -5.95
N LEU A 17 -21.97 36.67 -7.15
CA LEU A 17 -21.53 35.87 -8.31
C LEU A 17 -20.15 35.26 -8.08
N VAL A 18 -19.21 36.01 -7.52
CA VAL A 18 -17.87 35.50 -7.21
C VAL A 18 -17.93 34.42 -6.14
N LEU A 19 -18.73 34.61 -5.09
CA LEU A 19 -18.90 33.63 -4.03
C LEU A 19 -19.55 32.34 -4.54
N ALA A 20 -20.52 32.42 -5.46
CA ALA A 20 -21.16 31.25 -6.04
C ALA A 20 -20.17 30.39 -6.85
N ILE A 21 -19.34 31.02 -7.69
CA ILE A 21 -18.32 30.31 -8.48
C ILE A 21 -17.23 29.74 -7.56
N ALA A 22 -16.76 30.51 -6.58
CA ALA A 22 -15.78 30.04 -5.60
C ALA A 22 -16.30 28.83 -4.80
N GLY A 23 -17.56 28.87 -4.36
CA GLY A 23 -18.20 27.75 -3.67
C GLY A 23 -18.26 26.47 -4.51
N LEU A 24 -18.57 26.59 -5.81
CA LEU A 24 -18.63 25.45 -6.72
C LEU A 24 -17.25 24.82 -6.96
N ILE A 25 -16.21 25.66 -7.12
CA ILE A 25 -14.82 25.17 -7.28
C ILE A 25 -14.36 24.47 -5.99
N PHE A 26 -14.60 25.08 -4.82
CA PHE A 26 -14.21 24.46 -3.55
C PHE A 26 -14.88 23.09 -3.34
N LEU A 27 -16.14 22.93 -3.74
CA LEU A 27 -16.81 21.63 -3.70
C LEU A 27 -16.05 20.58 -4.51
N MET A 28 -15.71 20.87 -5.77
CA MET A 28 -14.98 19.91 -6.62
C MET A 28 -13.59 19.59 -6.07
N VAL A 29 -12.86 20.59 -5.59
CA VAL A 29 -11.51 20.43 -5.04
C VAL A 29 -11.52 19.59 -3.77
N PHE A 30 -12.47 19.83 -2.86
CA PHE A 30 -12.56 19.05 -1.61
C PHE A 30 -13.01 17.62 -1.82
N LEU A 31 -13.72 17.31 -2.91
CA LEU A 31 -14.01 15.92 -3.29
C LEU A 31 -12.82 15.24 -3.97
N ALA A 32 -12.09 15.95 -4.84
CA ALA A 32 -11.02 15.37 -5.65
C ALA A 32 -9.70 15.20 -4.90
N LEU A 33 -9.27 16.16 -4.08
CA LEU A 33 -8.00 16.07 -3.35
C LEU A 33 -7.86 14.84 -2.44
N PRO A 34 -8.85 14.46 -1.61
CA PRO A 34 -8.70 13.30 -0.73
C PRO A 34 -8.60 11.99 -1.52
N THR A 35 -9.27 11.88 -2.68
CA THR A 35 -9.18 10.67 -3.52
C THR A 35 -7.81 10.53 -4.18
N LEU A 36 -7.23 11.63 -4.66
CA LEU A 36 -5.87 11.65 -5.24
C LEU A 36 -4.82 11.24 -4.20
N GLN A 37 -4.95 11.71 -2.95
CA GLN A 37 -4.03 11.34 -1.87
C GLN A 37 -4.04 9.83 -1.60
N ARG A 38 -5.22 9.18 -1.61
CA ARG A 38 -5.34 7.72 -1.44
C ARG A 38 -4.63 6.97 -2.56
N SER A 39 -4.82 7.40 -3.81
CA SER A 39 -4.18 6.78 -4.97
C SER A 39 -2.64 6.89 -4.94
N GLN A 40 -2.11 8.03 -4.51
CA GLN A 40 -0.66 8.21 -4.30
C GLN A 40 -0.12 7.31 -3.19
N ARG A 41 -0.86 7.15 -2.09
CA ARG A 41 -0.48 6.23 -1.00
C ARG A 41 -0.48 4.79 -1.47
N ASP A 42 -1.49 4.35 -2.22
CA ASP A 42 -1.53 3.00 -2.79
C ASP A 42 -0.38 2.73 -3.75
N THR A 43 0.04 3.73 -4.51
CA THR A 43 1.23 3.63 -5.38
C THR A 43 2.50 3.44 -4.54
N GLN A 44 2.65 4.22 -3.47
CA GLN A 44 3.75 4.05 -2.52
C GLN A 44 3.75 2.66 -1.86
N ARG A 45 2.58 2.13 -1.47
CA ARG A 45 2.47 0.75 -0.93
C ARG A 45 2.99 -0.28 -1.92
N LYS A 46 2.56 -0.20 -3.19
CA LYS A 46 3.02 -1.13 -4.23
C LYS A 46 4.53 -1.03 -4.44
N GLN A 47 5.10 0.17 -4.41
CA GLN A 47 6.55 0.37 -4.49
C GLN A 47 7.28 -0.25 -3.30
N VAL A 48 6.75 -0.10 -2.08
CA VAL A 48 7.31 -0.74 -0.89
C VAL A 48 7.28 -2.27 -1.01
N ILE A 49 6.18 -2.85 -1.50
CA ILE A 49 6.09 -4.29 -1.75
C ILE A 49 7.15 -4.75 -2.77
N SER A 50 7.34 -4.01 -3.86
CA SER A 50 8.38 -4.32 -4.84
C SER A 50 9.80 -4.21 -4.26
N LYS A 51 10.06 -3.25 -3.37
CA LYS A 51 11.34 -3.17 -2.66
C LYS A 51 11.56 -4.37 -1.74
N ILE A 52 10.55 -4.75 -0.95
CA ILE A 52 10.64 -5.92 -0.06
C ILE A 52 10.86 -7.19 -0.88
N ALA A 53 10.19 -7.35 -2.02
CA ALA A 53 10.40 -8.46 -2.93
C ALA A 53 11.85 -8.55 -3.44
N ALA A 54 12.46 -7.43 -3.82
CA ALA A 54 13.86 -7.40 -4.23
C ALA A 54 14.81 -7.83 -3.10
N ILE A 55 14.55 -7.37 -1.86
CA ILE A 55 15.32 -7.74 -0.68
C ILE A 55 15.12 -9.22 -0.31
N LEU A 56 13.93 -9.77 -0.53
CA LEU A 56 13.67 -11.21 -0.37
C LEU A 56 14.52 -12.04 -1.35
N GLU A 57 14.63 -11.63 -2.61
CA GLU A 57 15.51 -12.29 -3.59
C GLU A 57 17.00 -12.16 -3.24
N GLU A 58 17.43 -11.02 -2.70
CA GLU A 58 18.79 -10.87 -2.16
C GLU A 58 19.02 -11.84 -0.99
N SER A 59 18.06 -11.92 -0.06
CA SER A 59 18.15 -12.83 1.10
C SER A 59 18.17 -14.29 0.68
N ARG A 60 17.45 -14.66 -0.40
CA ARG A 60 17.48 -15.99 -1.00
C ARG A 60 18.88 -16.36 -1.47
N THR A 61 19.56 -15.43 -2.14
CA THR A 61 20.94 -15.63 -2.60
C THR A 61 21.89 -15.88 -1.43
N ASN A 62 21.71 -15.13 -0.33
CA ASN A 62 22.48 -15.31 0.90
C ASN A 62 22.14 -16.62 1.65
N ASN A 63 20.91 -17.11 1.54
CA ASN A 63 20.41 -18.32 2.17
C ASN A 63 20.51 -19.57 1.27
N LYS A 64 21.59 -19.69 0.50
CA LYS A 64 21.89 -20.85 -0.36
C LYS A 64 20.80 -21.14 -1.41
N GLY A 65 20.08 -20.13 -1.87
CA GLY A 65 19.03 -20.25 -2.89
C GLY A 65 17.64 -20.58 -2.35
N ASN A 66 17.48 -20.69 -1.03
CA ASN A 66 16.20 -20.98 -0.40
C ASN A 66 15.48 -19.69 0.01
N TYR A 67 14.17 -19.65 -0.21
CA TYR A 67 13.34 -18.59 0.35
C TYR A 67 13.21 -18.73 1.86
N VAL A 68 12.96 -17.59 2.49
CA VAL A 68 12.63 -17.51 3.91
C VAL A 68 11.36 -18.32 4.16
N SER A 69 11.39 -19.26 5.11
CA SER A 69 10.20 -20.05 5.40
C SER A 69 9.15 -19.20 6.14
N ASP A 70 7.88 -19.35 5.73
CA ASP A 70 6.71 -18.66 6.29
C ASP A 70 5.89 -19.52 7.27
N TYR A 71 6.38 -20.72 7.64
CA TYR A 71 5.70 -21.55 8.63
C TYR A 71 5.76 -20.93 10.03
N ASP A 72 4.72 -21.16 10.84
CA ASP A 72 4.68 -20.59 12.19
C ASP A 72 5.77 -21.17 13.12
N THR A 73 6.21 -22.39 12.83
CA THR A 73 7.20 -23.11 13.62
C THR A 73 8.64 -22.61 13.47
N ASN A 74 8.92 -21.72 12.51
CA ASN A 74 10.25 -21.18 12.28
C ASN A 74 10.29 -19.66 12.42
N ASN A 75 11.45 -19.14 12.82
CA ASN A 75 11.67 -17.70 13.02
C ASN A 75 12.35 -17.02 11.81
N GLU A 76 12.32 -17.64 10.63
CA GLU A 76 13.13 -17.15 9.51
C GLU A 76 12.58 -15.83 8.96
N LEU A 77 11.25 -15.67 8.93
CA LEU A 77 10.61 -14.42 8.52
C LEU A 77 10.93 -13.30 9.51
N GLU A 78 10.86 -13.56 10.81
CA GLU A 78 11.21 -12.61 11.85
C GLU A 78 12.70 -12.23 11.78
N ASN A 79 13.58 -13.20 11.49
CA ASN A 79 15.01 -12.95 11.28
C ASN A 79 15.27 -12.13 10.02
N PHE A 80 14.55 -12.40 8.93
CA PHE A 80 14.62 -11.61 7.71
C PHE A 80 14.22 -10.15 8.00
N ILE A 81 13.08 -9.93 8.63
CA ILE A 81 12.60 -8.60 9.01
C ILE A 81 13.64 -7.89 9.88
N LYS A 82 14.18 -8.58 10.89
CA LYS A 82 15.16 -8.02 11.83
C LYS A 82 16.49 -7.64 11.16
N ASN A 83 16.99 -8.47 10.24
CA ASN A 83 18.32 -8.30 9.69
C ASN A 83 18.34 -7.47 8.39
N TYR A 84 17.27 -7.49 7.61
CA TYR A 84 17.21 -6.85 6.30
C TYR A 84 16.30 -5.61 6.28
N LEU A 85 15.14 -5.65 6.94
CA LEU A 85 14.17 -4.55 6.86
C LEU A 85 14.31 -3.54 7.98
N ARG A 86 14.45 -3.99 9.23
CA ARG A 86 14.56 -3.13 10.42
C ARG A 86 15.72 -2.13 10.38
N PRO A 87 16.91 -2.46 9.84
CA PRO A 87 17.99 -1.46 9.70
C PRO A 87 17.60 -0.27 8.82
N HIS A 88 16.61 -0.45 7.93
CA HIS A 88 16.10 0.55 6.99
C HIS A 88 14.60 0.81 7.22
N GLU A 89 14.13 0.71 8.47
CA GLU A 89 12.70 0.81 8.84
C GLU A 89 11.99 2.04 8.28
N SER A 90 12.68 3.18 8.17
CA SER A 90 12.11 4.41 7.59
C SER A 90 11.66 4.29 6.13
N GLU A 91 12.16 3.29 5.39
CA GLU A 91 11.76 3.02 4.01
C GLU A 91 10.53 2.12 3.89
N PHE A 92 10.15 1.45 4.97
CA PHE A 92 9.09 0.44 5.02
C PHE A 92 7.96 0.86 5.96
N LEU A 93 7.64 2.15 5.97
CA LEU A 93 6.52 2.69 6.72
C LEU A 93 5.27 2.72 5.84
N ASP A 94 4.13 2.34 6.41
CA ASP A 94 2.84 2.50 5.75
C ASP A 94 2.50 4.00 5.64
N PRO A 95 2.18 4.50 4.43
CA PRO A 95 1.99 5.94 4.22
C PRO A 95 0.72 6.51 4.86
N SER A 96 -0.18 5.68 5.39
CA SER A 96 -1.37 6.15 6.11
C SER A 96 -1.18 6.25 7.62
N THR A 97 -0.45 5.30 8.20
CA THR A 97 -0.23 5.21 9.65
C THR A 97 1.13 5.74 10.10
N GLY A 98 2.10 5.82 9.18
CA GLY A 98 3.51 6.12 9.49
C GLY A 98 4.20 5.04 10.32
N GLN A 99 3.59 3.86 10.45
CA GLN A 99 4.11 2.72 11.20
C GLN A 99 4.78 1.72 10.27
N PHE A 100 5.72 0.95 10.78
CA PHE A 100 6.31 -0.17 10.04
C PHE A 100 5.24 -1.24 9.75
N TYR A 101 5.29 -1.82 8.55
CA TYR A 101 4.31 -2.86 8.17
C TYR A 101 4.34 -4.05 9.13
N THR A 102 3.15 -4.56 9.44
CA THR A 102 3.02 -5.80 10.19
C THR A 102 3.05 -6.97 9.23
N PHE A 103 4.03 -7.85 9.40
CA PHE A 103 4.16 -9.03 8.57
C PHE A 103 3.35 -10.19 9.15
N LEU A 104 2.54 -10.79 8.29
CA LEU A 104 1.73 -11.96 8.59
C LEU A 104 2.26 -13.14 7.80
N LYS A 105 2.22 -14.31 8.42
CA LYS A 105 2.75 -15.55 7.85
C LYS A 105 1.64 -16.59 7.65
N CYS A 106 1.98 -17.69 6.98
CA CYS A 106 1.08 -18.80 6.76
C CYS A 106 0.39 -19.25 8.06
N GLY A 107 -0.93 -19.36 8.02
CA GLY A 107 -1.74 -19.81 9.15
C GLY A 107 -2.12 -18.72 10.15
N SER A 108 -1.67 -17.47 9.93
CA SER A 108 -2.11 -16.30 10.69
C SER A 108 -3.55 -15.90 10.28
N LYS A 109 -3.74 -14.73 9.66
CA LYS A 109 -5.06 -14.31 9.14
C LYS A 109 -5.47 -15.05 7.86
N VAL A 110 -4.52 -15.66 7.16
CA VAL A 110 -4.72 -16.34 5.88
C VAL A 110 -4.28 -17.79 6.01
N ASN A 111 -5.16 -18.70 5.61
CA ASN A 111 -4.89 -20.13 5.58
C ASN A 111 -3.98 -20.46 4.38
N CYS A 112 -2.85 -21.09 4.66
CA CYS A 112 -1.96 -21.67 3.64
C CYS A 112 -2.63 -22.90 3.03
N GLY A 113 -2.45 -23.13 1.73
CA GLY A 113 -3.20 -24.16 1.00
C GLY A 113 -4.46 -23.65 0.31
N THR A 114 -5.23 -22.78 0.96
CA THR A 114 -6.56 -22.38 0.45
C THR A 114 -6.72 -20.88 0.20
N GLY A 115 -5.88 -20.04 0.81
CA GLY A 115 -6.01 -18.57 0.72
C GLY A 115 -7.22 -18.01 1.46
N VAL A 116 -7.97 -18.85 2.18
CA VAL A 116 -9.13 -18.42 2.96
C VAL A 116 -8.66 -17.43 4.03
N GLY A 117 -9.36 -16.31 4.14
CA GLY A 117 -9.01 -15.24 5.07
C GLY A 117 -8.15 -14.12 4.48
N GLN A 118 -7.76 -14.19 3.20
CA GLN A 118 -7.08 -13.07 2.53
C GLN A 118 -7.88 -11.76 2.56
N ASP A 119 -9.22 -11.84 2.60
CA ASP A 119 -10.08 -10.65 2.75
C ASP A 119 -10.10 -10.08 4.19
N ASN A 120 -9.44 -10.72 5.15
CA ASN A 120 -9.28 -10.20 6.52
C ASN A 120 -8.00 -9.36 6.69
N LEU A 121 -7.15 -9.27 5.66
CA LEU A 121 -5.95 -8.43 5.69
C LEU A 121 -6.32 -6.96 5.86
N GLU A 122 -5.70 -6.28 6.80
CA GLU A 122 -5.93 -4.85 7.04
C GLU A 122 -4.85 -4.00 6.35
N ILE A 123 -5.13 -2.69 6.25
CA ILE A 123 -4.14 -1.73 5.73
C ILE A 123 -2.95 -1.70 6.70
N GLY A 124 -1.73 -1.72 6.15
CA GLY A 124 -0.51 -1.80 6.95
C GLY A 124 -0.08 -3.23 7.29
N GLU A 125 -0.83 -4.24 6.84
CA GLU A 125 -0.42 -5.65 6.93
C GLU A 125 0.12 -6.16 5.60
N ILE A 126 1.16 -6.99 5.67
CA ILE A 126 1.77 -7.70 4.54
C ILE A 126 1.76 -9.18 4.86
N TYR A 127 1.00 -9.95 4.09
CA TYR A 127 1.06 -11.40 4.15
C TYR A 127 2.13 -11.93 3.22
N TYR A 128 3.01 -12.78 3.75
CA TYR A 128 4.08 -13.45 3.02
C TYR A 128 3.83 -14.95 2.99
N ASN A 129 4.07 -15.57 1.83
CA ASN A 129 4.08 -17.02 1.69
C ASN A 129 5.16 -17.48 0.72
N SER A 130 5.90 -18.54 1.07
CA SER A 130 7.07 -18.99 0.33
C SER A 130 6.80 -20.05 -0.76
N ASN A 131 5.54 -20.46 -0.94
CA ASN A 131 5.12 -21.52 -1.87
C ASN A 131 3.77 -21.19 -2.55
N ALA A 132 3.61 -19.97 -3.03
CA ALA A 132 2.36 -19.50 -3.60
C ALA A 132 2.59 -18.66 -4.86
N ASP A 133 1.49 -18.32 -5.53
CA ASP A 133 1.47 -17.45 -6.69
C ASP A 133 0.27 -16.50 -6.62
N CYS A 134 0.28 -15.49 -7.49
CA CYS A 134 -0.79 -14.51 -7.59
C CYS A 134 -1.60 -14.75 -8.86
N GLU A 135 -2.91 -14.99 -8.72
CA GLU A 135 -3.83 -15.07 -9.84
C GLU A 135 -4.91 -13.99 -9.69
N VAL A 136 -5.01 -13.09 -10.68
CA VAL A 136 -5.95 -11.94 -10.67
C VAL A 136 -5.86 -11.13 -9.37
N GLY A 137 -4.64 -10.93 -8.85
CA GLY A 137 -4.40 -10.13 -7.64
C GLY A 137 -4.75 -10.86 -6.32
N ARG A 138 -4.95 -12.17 -6.35
CA ARG A 138 -5.24 -12.99 -5.17
C ARG A 138 -4.23 -14.10 -4.97
N PHE A 139 -4.11 -14.55 -3.73
CA PHE A 139 -3.32 -15.73 -3.36
C PHE A 139 -3.88 -16.97 -4.06
N VAL A 140 -2.99 -17.76 -4.65
CA VAL A 140 -3.23 -19.14 -5.09
C VAL A 140 -2.07 -20.00 -4.59
N ASP A 141 -2.41 -21.05 -3.84
CA ASP A 141 -1.42 -21.98 -3.32
C ASP A 141 -0.76 -22.77 -4.45
N LYS A 142 0.54 -23.04 -4.31
CA LYS A 142 1.28 -23.91 -5.21
C LYS A 142 1.76 -25.14 -4.43
N PRO A 143 2.05 -26.26 -5.12
CA PRO A 143 2.63 -27.42 -4.45
C PRO A 143 3.87 -27.03 -3.64
N ALA A 144 4.11 -27.70 -2.51
CA ALA A 144 5.15 -27.38 -1.52
C ALA A 144 6.60 -27.32 -2.03
N ASN A 145 6.84 -27.66 -3.29
CA ASN A 145 8.16 -27.58 -3.94
C ASN A 145 8.29 -26.36 -4.86
N ALA A 146 7.30 -25.47 -4.87
CA ALA A 146 7.34 -24.25 -5.67
C ALA A 146 8.44 -23.32 -5.16
N THR A 147 9.23 -22.77 -6.07
CA THR A 147 10.26 -21.79 -5.73
C THR A 147 9.75 -20.37 -5.99
N ASN A 148 8.49 -20.11 -5.64
CA ASN A 148 7.86 -18.83 -5.86
C ASN A 148 7.30 -18.33 -4.54
N PHE A 149 7.49 -17.04 -4.27
CA PHE A 149 6.87 -16.40 -3.11
C PHE A 149 5.87 -15.36 -3.55
N ILE A 150 4.99 -15.00 -2.62
CA ILE A 150 4.11 -13.87 -2.78
C ILE A 150 4.18 -12.88 -1.62
N LEU A 151 3.79 -11.65 -1.91
CA LEU A 151 3.47 -10.62 -0.94
C LEU A 151 2.07 -10.08 -1.22
N LEU A 152 1.21 -10.11 -0.21
CA LEU A 152 -0.18 -9.69 -0.33
C LEU A 152 -0.46 -8.57 0.68
N THR A 153 -1.05 -7.47 0.20
CA THR A 153 -1.43 -6.34 1.07
C THR A 153 -2.75 -5.71 0.61
N ARG A 154 -3.43 -5.01 1.52
CA ARG A 154 -4.68 -4.30 1.22
C ARG A 154 -4.40 -2.85 0.78
N LEU A 155 -5.11 -2.41 -0.25
CA LEU A 155 -5.06 -1.03 -0.73
C LEU A 155 -6.20 -0.19 -0.13
N GLU A 156 -5.97 1.12 0.01
CA GLU A 156 -6.98 2.07 0.54
C GLU A 156 -8.11 2.32 -0.45
N THR A 157 -7.82 2.30 -1.76
CA THR A 157 -8.83 2.45 -2.81
C THR A 157 -9.67 1.18 -2.96
N GLY A 158 -9.32 0.11 -2.23
CA GLY A 158 -10.03 -1.16 -2.18
C GLY A 158 -9.30 -2.29 -2.90
N GLY A 159 -9.64 -3.51 -2.51
CA GLY A 159 -9.05 -4.73 -3.05
C GLY A 159 -7.70 -5.11 -2.42
N LEU A 160 -7.18 -6.23 -2.89
CA LEU A 160 -5.88 -6.76 -2.50
C LEU A 160 -4.88 -6.52 -3.64
N TYR A 161 -3.65 -6.25 -3.27
CA TYR A 161 -2.52 -6.23 -4.17
C TYR A 161 -1.63 -7.43 -3.87
N CYS A 162 -1.46 -8.28 -4.86
CA CYS A 162 -0.65 -9.49 -4.77
C CYS A 162 0.54 -9.33 -5.72
N PHE A 163 1.75 -9.40 -5.17
CA PHE A 163 3.00 -9.52 -5.91
C PHE A 163 3.46 -10.96 -5.87
N SER A 164 3.88 -11.52 -7.00
CA SER A 164 4.43 -12.87 -7.12
C SER A 164 5.81 -12.81 -7.75
N SER A 165 6.75 -13.63 -7.28
CA SER A 165 8.10 -13.70 -7.84
C SER A 165 8.19 -14.43 -9.19
N SER A 166 7.12 -15.13 -9.62
CA SER A 166 7.09 -15.81 -10.92
C SER A 166 6.61 -14.96 -12.09
N ASN A 167 6.13 -13.73 -11.84
CA ASN A 167 5.61 -12.82 -12.86
C ASN A 167 6.55 -11.64 -13.14
#